data_AF-A0AAD6AFX6-F1
#
_entry.id   AF-A0AAD6AFX6-F1
#
_cell.length_a   1.000
_cell.length_b   1.000
_cell.length_c   1.000
_cell.angle_alpha   90.00
_cell.angle_beta   90.00
_cell.angle_gamma   90.00
#
_symmetry.space_group_name_H-M   'P 1'
#
loop_
_entity.id
_entity.type
_entity.pdbx_description
1 polymer ?
#
loop_
_entity_poly.entity_id
_entity_poly.type
_entity_poly.pdbx_seq_one_letter_code
_entity_poly.pdbx_strand_id
1 'polypeptide(L)'
;MEDQYAGLFPAILNLASNAVISSNATCGDPEPEVYCKLVEHVPRRLIKNPHCSRCDANSLLTKERHPITKAIDGTNQWWQSPSIKNGRQFHWVTVTVDLKYSRSPTSSSKLLTPPDQ
;
A
#
# COMPACT_ATOMS: atom_id res chain seq x y z
N MET A 1 -41.18 -19.69 18.59
CA MET A 1 -40.20 -20.11 17.58
C MET A 1 -40.00 -18.91 16.69
N GLU A 2 -39.15 -17.98 17.11
CA GLU A 2 -38.85 -16.78 16.32
C GLU A 2 -37.60 -17.07 15.51
N ASP A 3 -37.81 -17.20 14.21
CA ASP A 3 -36.80 -17.41 13.19
C ASP A 3 -36.03 -16.10 13.02
N GLN A 4 -34.96 -15.95 13.78
CA GLN A 4 -34.10 -14.79 13.73
C GLN A 4 -33.31 -14.85 12.42
N TYR A 5 -33.81 -14.17 11.39
CA TYR A 5 -33.01 -13.80 10.22
C TYR A 5 -31.87 -12.88 10.67
N ALA A 6 -30.83 -13.48 11.24
CA ALA A 6 -29.55 -12.83 11.43
C ALA A 6 -29.03 -12.49 10.04
N GLY A 7 -29.00 -11.21 9.70
CA GLY A 7 -28.45 -10.75 8.43
C GLY A 7 -27.07 -11.37 8.23
N LEU A 8 -26.90 -12.12 7.13
CA LEU A 8 -25.66 -12.78 6.77
C LEU A 8 -24.67 -11.74 6.21
N PHE A 9 -24.22 -10.84 7.07
CA PHE A 9 -23.11 -9.96 6.75
C PHE A 9 -21.81 -10.70 7.08
N PRO A 10 -20.84 -10.74 6.15
CA PRO A 10 -19.53 -11.31 6.45
C PRO A 10 -18.89 -10.52 7.58
N ALA A 11 -18.04 -11.18 8.37
CA ALA A 11 -17.26 -10.51 9.40
C ALA A 11 -16.43 -9.38 8.78
N ILE A 12 -16.29 -8.27 9.52
CA ILE A 12 -15.41 -7.16 9.14
C ILE A 12 -13.97 -7.70 9.13
N LEU A 13 -13.31 -7.60 7.98
CA LEU A 13 -11.98 -8.15 7.74
C LEU A 13 -11.12 -7.15 6.96
N ASN A 14 -9.82 -7.13 7.24
CA ASN A 14 -8.84 -6.44 6.41
C ASN A 14 -8.56 -7.24 5.13
N LEU A 15 -9.18 -6.85 4.01
CA LEU A 15 -8.98 -7.52 2.72
C LEU A 15 -7.54 -7.36 2.18
N ALA A 16 -6.81 -6.33 2.64
CA ALA A 16 -5.45 -6.09 2.17
C ALA A 16 -4.46 -7.15 2.64
N SER A 17 -4.70 -7.81 3.79
CA SER A 17 -3.78 -8.80 4.38
C SER A 17 -3.51 -10.01 3.48
N ASN A 18 -4.43 -10.34 2.57
CA ASN A 18 -4.29 -11.44 1.60
C ASN A 18 -4.23 -10.95 0.15
N ALA A 19 -4.12 -9.63 -0.05
CA ALA A 19 -4.07 -9.03 -1.37
C ALA A 19 -2.67 -9.21 -2.00
N VAL A 20 -2.62 -9.15 -3.33
CA VAL A 20 -1.35 -8.91 -4.04
C VAL A 20 -1.19 -7.41 -4.20
N ILE A 21 -0.08 -6.87 -3.70
CA ILE A 21 0.24 -5.46 -3.80
C ILE A 21 1.50 -5.25 -4.64
N SER A 22 1.48 -4.22 -5.49
CA SER A 22 2.63 -3.78 -6.25
C SER A 22 2.70 -2.26 -6.29
N SER A 23 3.88 -1.73 -6.56
CA SER A 23 4.09 -0.29 -6.78
C SER A 23 5.02 -0.10 -7.97
N ASN A 24 4.85 1.01 -8.69
CA ASN A 24 5.72 1.33 -9.82
C ASN A 24 7.14 1.71 -9.38
N ALA A 25 7.31 2.24 -8.17
CA ALA A 25 8.61 2.67 -7.67
C ALA A 25 8.68 2.54 -6.14
N THR A 26 9.83 2.13 -5.62
CA THR A 26 10.11 2.01 -4.17
C THR A 26 11.48 2.62 -3.88
N CYS A 27 11.66 3.23 -2.70
CA CYS A 27 12.93 3.84 -2.36
C CYS A 27 14.08 2.84 -2.36
N GLY A 28 15.28 3.32 -2.71
CA GLY A 28 16.48 2.50 -2.68
C GLY A 28 16.58 1.45 -3.79
N ASP A 29 15.78 1.55 -4.86
CA ASP A 29 15.78 0.68 -6.05
C ASP A 29 15.92 1.51 -7.33
N PRO A 30 16.96 1.33 -8.16
CA PRO A 30 18.06 0.36 -8.01
C PRO A 30 19.16 0.80 -7.04
N GLU A 31 19.30 2.10 -6.79
CA GLU A 31 20.41 2.66 -6.02
C GLU A 31 19.98 3.15 -4.63
N PRO A 32 20.83 3.00 -3.60
CA PRO A 32 20.55 3.52 -2.27
C PRO A 32 20.35 5.03 -2.25
N GLU A 33 19.42 5.51 -1.42
CA GLU A 33 19.14 6.94 -1.26
C GLU A 33 19.05 7.37 0.21
N VAL A 34 19.21 8.67 0.45
CA VAL A 34 19.02 9.29 1.77
C VAL A 34 17.71 10.04 1.76
N TYR A 35 16.82 9.71 2.68
CA TYR A 35 15.58 10.44 2.93
C TYR A 35 15.67 11.16 4.28
N CYS A 36 14.95 12.27 4.40
CA CYS A 36 14.89 13.02 5.65
C CYS A 36 13.44 13.21 6.06
N LYS A 37 13.12 12.87 7.32
CA LYS A 37 11.83 13.19 7.89
C LYS A 37 11.78 14.70 8.12
N LEU A 38 10.88 15.36 7.39
CA LEU A 38 10.56 16.76 7.63
C LEU A 38 9.84 16.83 8.98
N VAL A 39 10.54 17.33 9.97
CA VAL A 39 9.94 17.80 11.22
C VAL A 39 10.05 19.32 11.20
N GLU A 40 8.94 19.98 11.46
CA GLU A 40 8.90 21.43 11.57
C GLU A 40 9.70 21.84 12.80
N HIS A 41 10.93 22.31 12.59
CA HIS A 41 11.70 22.95 13.65
C HIS A 41 11.42 24.46 13.59
N VAL A 42 10.61 24.93 14.54
CA VAL A 42 10.49 26.33 14.95
C VAL A 42 11.91 26.93 15.19
N PRO A 43 12.19 28.22 14.87
CA PRO A 43 13.51 28.67 14.42
C PRO A 43 14.55 28.88 15.53
N ARG A 44 15.84 28.80 15.14
CA ARG A 44 17.11 29.10 15.87
C ARG A 44 17.88 27.96 16.53
N ARG A 45 18.08 26.81 15.88
CA ARG A 45 19.28 25.99 16.18
C ARG A 45 19.93 25.42 14.92
N LEU A 46 21.24 25.64 14.78
CA LEU A 46 22.09 24.87 13.84
C LEU A 46 22.14 23.43 14.35
N ILE A 47 21.22 22.58 13.89
CA ILE A 47 21.27 21.15 14.17
C ILE A 47 21.47 20.43 12.84
N LYS A 48 22.62 19.76 12.69
CA LYS A 48 22.86 18.80 11.61
C LYS A 48 21.67 17.84 11.55
N ASN A 49 20.93 17.81 10.43
CA ASN A 49 19.63 17.16 10.25
C ASN A 49 19.50 15.82 11.02
N PRO A 50 18.92 15.78 12.23
CA PRO A 50 18.94 14.61 13.10
C PRO A 50 17.94 13.51 12.67
N HIS A 51 17.24 13.72 11.56
CA HIS A 51 16.15 12.86 11.10
C HIS A 51 16.31 12.37 9.65
N CYS A 52 17.54 12.29 9.15
CA CYS A 52 17.82 11.63 7.88
C CYS A 52 18.21 10.17 8.09
N SER A 53 17.80 9.30 7.18
CA SER A 53 18.09 7.86 7.21
C SER A 53 18.30 7.35 5.78
N ARG A 54 18.93 6.18 5.68
CA ARG A 54 19.25 5.54 4.40
C ARG A 54 18.13 4.57 4.03
N CYS A 55 17.66 4.65 2.79
CA CYS A 55 16.83 3.63 2.17
C CYS A 55 17.63 2.90 1.10
N ASP A 56 17.66 1.57 1.17
CA ASP A 56 18.38 0.70 0.26
C ASP A 56 17.62 -0.62 0.16
N ALA A 57 17.05 -0.91 -1.02
CA ALA A 57 16.24 -2.11 -1.25
C ALA A 57 17.07 -3.40 -1.12
N ASN A 58 18.38 -3.32 -1.38
CA ASN A 58 19.32 -4.44 -1.35
C ASN A 58 20.14 -4.52 -0.05
N SER A 59 19.86 -3.64 0.93
CA SER A 59 20.60 -3.63 2.19
C SER A 59 20.35 -4.88 3.03
N LEU A 60 21.42 -5.35 3.69
CA LEU A 60 21.34 -6.41 4.70
C LEU A 60 20.53 -5.97 5.93
N LEU A 61 20.45 -4.66 6.18
CA LEU A 61 19.73 -4.09 7.31
C LEU A 61 18.24 -3.93 6.96
N THR A 62 17.37 -4.73 7.60
CA THR A 62 15.91 -4.68 7.39
C THR A 62 15.29 -3.31 7.69
N LYS A 63 15.94 -2.49 8.52
CA LYS A 63 15.54 -1.12 8.84
C LYS A 63 15.75 -0.12 7.70
N GLU A 64 16.59 -0.45 6.72
CA GLU A 64 16.85 0.38 5.52
C GLU A 64 15.96 -0.02 4.34
N ARG A 65 15.24 -1.14 4.46
CA ARG A 65 14.38 -1.68 3.41
C ARG A 65 12.93 -1.27 3.65
N HIS A 66 12.29 -0.67 2.64
CA HIS A 66 10.89 -0.23 2.72
C HIS A 66 10.03 -0.77 1.55
N PRO A 67 9.98 -2.10 1.33
CA PRO A 67 9.24 -2.71 0.22
C PRO A 67 7.72 -2.50 0.35
N ILE A 68 7.03 -2.58 -0.79
CA ILE A 68 5.57 -2.36 -0.89
C ILE A 68 4.75 -3.32 -0.01
N THR A 69 5.28 -4.51 0.25
CA THR A 69 4.64 -5.51 1.12
C THR A 69 4.45 -5.02 2.56
N LYS A 70 5.31 -4.11 3.06
CA LYS A 70 5.17 -3.52 4.40
C LYS A 70 3.90 -2.67 4.57
N ALA A 71 3.23 -2.29 3.48
CA ALA A 71 1.96 -1.59 3.56
C ALA A 71 0.78 -2.49 3.98
N ILE A 72 0.91 -3.82 3.84
CA ILE A 72 -0.18 -4.78 4.08
C ILE A 72 0.20 -5.92 5.04
N ASP A 73 1.44 -5.93 5.56
CA ASP A 73 1.97 -7.03 6.39
C ASP A 73 1.43 -7.06 7.82
N GLY A 74 0.63 -6.06 8.22
CA GLY A 74 0.04 -5.94 9.55
C GLY A 74 1.02 -5.47 10.64
N THR A 75 2.25 -5.10 10.27
CA THR A 75 3.24 -4.54 11.20
C THR A 75 3.20 -3.00 11.21
N ASN A 76 3.91 -2.38 12.16
CA ASN A 76 4.09 -0.91 12.20
C ASN A 76 5.18 -0.41 11.24
N GLN A 77 5.62 -1.25 10.31
CA GLN A 77 6.58 -0.84 9.29
C GLN A 77 5.84 -0.16 8.12
N TRP A 78 6.60 0.46 7.22
CA TRP A 78 6.01 1.19 6.10
C TRP A 78 6.74 0.90 4.78
N TRP A 79 5.99 1.04 3.70
CA TRP A 79 6.53 1.23 2.35
C TRP A 79 6.86 2.71 2.12
N GLN A 80 7.89 2.97 1.32
CA GLN A 80 8.29 4.32 0.97
C GLN A 80 8.61 4.45 -0.52
N SER A 81 8.07 5.51 -1.15
CA SER A 81 8.38 5.88 -2.54
C SER A 81 9.79 6.47 -2.66
N PRO A 82 10.37 6.52 -3.88
CA PRO A 82 11.60 7.24 -4.11
C PRO A 82 11.48 8.74 -3.79
N SER A 83 12.59 9.37 -3.42
CA SER A 83 12.61 10.81 -3.18
C SER A 83 12.47 11.60 -4.48
N ILE A 84 11.80 12.76 -4.42
CA ILE A 84 11.71 13.71 -5.55
C ILE A 84 13.09 14.18 -6.04
N LYS A 85 14.12 14.11 -5.17
CA LYS A 85 15.52 14.34 -5.54
C LYS A 85 15.96 13.43 -6.72
N ASN A 86 15.43 12.22 -6.82
CA ASN A 86 15.80 11.24 -7.86
C ASN A 86 15.09 11.49 -9.20
N GLY A 87 14.18 12.46 -9.28
CA GLY A 87 13.60 12.91 -10.54
C GLY A 87 12.12 13.31 -10.45
N ARG A 88 11.69 14.10 -11.43
CA ARG A 88 10.33 14.65 -11.47
C ARG A 88 9.26 13.59 -11.73
N GLN A 89 9.62 12.45 -12.31
CA GLN A 89 8.72 11.32 -12.51
C GLN A 89 8.15 10.79 -11.19
N PHE A 90 8.89 10.91 -10.08
CA PHE A 90 8.45 10.45 -8.76
C PHE A 90 7.47 11.41 -8.07
N HIS A 91 7.03 12.50 -8.74
CA HIS A 91 5.84 13.24 -8.32
C HIS A 91 4.57 12.39 -8.41
N TRP A 92 4.59 11.33 -9.23
CA TRP A 92 3.49 10.39 -9.36
C TRP A 92 3.99 8.98 -9.09
N VAL A 93 3.32 8.31 -8.17
CA VAL A 93 3.57 6.90 -7.85
C VAL A 93 2.24 6.16 -7.87
N THR A 94 2.24 4.99 -8.50
CA THR A 94 1.07 4.13 -8.56
C THR A 94 1.28 2.93 -7.65
N VAL A 95 0.30 2.68 -6.78
CA VAL A 95 0.19 1.48 -5.95
C VAL A 95 -1.03 0.72 -6.43
N THR A 96 -0.84 -0.56 -6.76
CA THR A 96 -1.91 -1.45 -7.22
C THR A 96 -2.15 -2.51 -6.17
N VAL A 97 -3.42 -2.66 -5.74
CA VAL A 97 -3.84 -3.69 -4.79
C VAL A 97 -4.88 -4.58 -5.44
N ASP A 98 -4.52 -5.83 -5.70
CA ASP A 98 -5.44 -6.88 -6.14
C ASP A 98 -5.94 -7.64 -4.92
N LEU A 99 -7.18 -7.38 -4.54
CA LEU A 99 -7.83 -7.98 -3.38
C LEU A 99 -8.18 -9.46 -3.60
N LYS A 100 -8.08 -9.99 -4.83
CA LYS A 100 -8.45 -11.37 -5.23
C LYS A 100 -9.88 -11.81 -4.90
N TYR A 101 -10.68 -10.98 -4.24
CA TYR A 101 -12.09 -11.20 -4.01
C TYR A 101 -12.87 -10.89 -5.29
N SER A 102 -12.85 -11.83 -6.24
CA SER A 102 -13.92 -11.91 -7.22
C SER A 102 -15.18 -12.38 -6.50
N ARG A 103 -16.15 -11.49 -6.29
CA ARG A 103 -17.52 -11.94 -6.10
C ARG A 103 -17.89 -12.63 -7.41
N SER A 104 -17.99 -13.95 -7.44
CA SER A 104 -18.62 -14.62 -8.57
C SER A 104 -20.02 -14.03 -8.71
N PRO A 105 -20.45 -13.56 -9.90
CA PRO A 105 -21.85 -13.32 -10.15
C PRO A 105 -22.51 -14.69 -10.33
N THR A 106 -22.68 -15.42 -9.24
CA THR A 106 -23.49 -16.65 -9.19
C THR A 106 -24.57 -16.49 -8.13
N SER A 107 -25.31 -15.39 -8.24
CA SER A 107 -26.77 -15.47 -8.19
C SER A 107 -27.22 -15.18 -9.62
N SER A 108 -27.67 -16.23 -10.30
CA SER A 108 -28.42 -16.25 -11.56
C SER A 108 -28.59 -14.91 -12.28
N SER A 109 -27.58 -14.50 -13.05
CA SER A 109 -27.84 -13.64 -14.21
C SER A 109 -28.57 -14.49 -15.24
N LYS A 110 -29.89 -14.65 -15.07
CA LYS A 110 -30.76 -15.09 -16.16
C LYS A 110 -30.54 -14.09 -17.28
N LEU A 111 -30.01 -14.57 -18.42
CA LEU A 111 -30.18 -13.89 -19.69
C LEU A 111 -31.69 -13.69 -19.87
N LEU A 112 -32.17 -12.45 -19.70
CA LEU A 112 -33.44 -12.06 -20.29
C LEU A 112 -33.16 -11.93 -21.79
N THR A 113 -33.37 -13.01 -22.53
CA THR A 113 -33.69 -12.88 -23.95
C THR A 113 -35.02 -12.13 -24.05
N PRO A 114 -35.12 -11.05 -24.84
CA PRO A 114 -36.40 -10.39 -25.08
C PRO A 114 -37.37 -11.37 -25.76
N PRO A 115 -38.67 -11.33 -25.43
CA PRO A 115 -39.67 -12.07 -26.20
C PRO A 115 -39.77 -11.48 -27.60
N ASP A 116 -40.03 -12.35 -28.56
CA ASP A 116 -40.22 -12.06 -29.99
C ASP A 116 -40.85 -10.69 -30.29
N GLN A 117 -40.14 -9.91 -31.11
CA GLN A 117 -40.71 -9.08 -32.17
C GLN A 117 -39.80 -9.14 -33.40
#